data_AF-A0A150FSI3-F1
#
_entry.id   AF-A0A150FSI3-F1
#
_cell.length_a   1.000
_cell.length_b   1.000
_cell.length_c   1.000
_cell.angle_alpha   90.00
_cell.angle_beta   90.00
_cell.angle_gamma   90.00
#
_symmetry.space_group_name_H-M   'P 1'
#
loop_
_entity.id
_entity.type
_entity.pdbx_description
1 polymer ?
#
loop_
_entity_poly.entity_id
_entity_poly.type
_entity_poly.pdbx_seq_one_letter_code
_entity_poly.pdbx_strand_id
1 'polypeptide(L)'
;MNLARVEYYFSDYLSVIESREKLEDEIITDNIIHDLYIPDNLYIIGTVNMDDTTFQFSRKVLDRANTIEFSDVDLSNLFVELNDEKIHPILLNNDFLKTTYLKATDIEEKYRDYARGINNKIIKLNNILKKSQKQFAYRVRDEILFYMIENKKAQLLDENEAFDYQIMQKILPAINGSETSIRDILIELFNFVCEDYVIDSDVDYIEKAEKYLRDNNNIKYRKSANKIIYMLKGYVNDGYVSYWY
;
A
#
# COMPACT_ATOMS: atom_id res chain seq x y z
N MET A 1 15.51 -8.74 -2.46
CA MET A 1 15.19 -9.33 -1.14
C MET A 1 14.48 -10.68 -1.23
N ASN A 2 13.76 -11.02 -2.29
CA ASN A 2 12.88 -12.20 -2.36
C ASN A 2 13.50 -13.45 -3.02
N LEU A 3 14.84 -13.55 -3.12
CA LEU A 3 15.51 -14.78 -3.55
C LEU A 3 15.29 -15.94 -2.58
N ALA A 4 15.07 -15.62 -1.31
CA ALA A 4 14.58 -16.53 -0.28
C ALA A 4 13.30 -15.96 0.32
N ARG A 5 12.52 -16.81 1.00
CA ARG A 5 11.31 -16.40 1.72
C ARG A 5 11.64 -15.37 2.79
N VAL A 6 11.21 -14.13 2.58
CA VAL A 6 11.52 -12.99 3.45
C VAL A 6 11.07 -13.23 4.88
N GLU A 7 9.90 -13.85 5.06
CA GLU A 7 9.39 -14.18 6.38
C GLU A 7 10.30 -15.06 7.25
N TYR A 8 11.23 -15.82 6.66
CA TYR A 8 12.07 -16.75 7.40
C TYR A 8 13.28 -16.08 8.02
N TYR A 9 13.96 -15.20 7.28
CA TYR A 9 15.12 -14.50 7.82
C TYR A 9 14.76 -13.18 8.49
N PHE A 10 13.54 -12.65 8.27
CA PHE A 10 12.99 -11.50 8.99
C PHE A 10 12.04 -11.91 10.13
N SER A 11 11.97 -13.20 10.51
CA SER A 11 10.98 -13.68 11.49
C SER A 11 11.02 -12.90 12.79
N ASP A 12 12.22 -12.69 13.33
CA ASP A 12 12.44 -12.06 14.63
C ASP A 12 12.12 -10.57 14.55
N TYR A 13 12.59 -9.90 13.50
CA TYR A 13 12.23 -8.51 13.22
C TYR A 13 10.70 -8.33 13.12
N LEU A 14 10.03 -9.13 12.27
CA LEU A 14 8.58 -9.03 12.06
C LEU A 14 7.77 -9.34 13.34
N SER A 15 8.37 -10.05 14.30
CA SER A 15 7.79 -10.29 15.61
C SER A 15 8.01 -9.10 16.54
N VAL A 16 9.25 -8.63 16.68
CA VAL A 16 9.64 -7.59 17.63
C VAL A 16 9.02 -6.23 17.28
N ILE A 17 8.82 -5.91 16.00
CA ILE A 17 8.14 -4.64 15.65
C ILE A 17 6.69 -4.56 16.17
N GLU A 18 6.08 -5.68 16.56
CA GLU A 18 4.74 -5.72 17.13
C GLU A 18 4.70 -5.26 18.59
N SER A 19 5.83 -5.33 19.30
CA SER A 19 5.92 -4.95 20.71
C SER A 19 6.27 -3.47 20.92
N ARG A 20 6.29 -2.67 19.83
CA ARG A 20 6.60 -1.24 19.89
C ARG A 20 5.73 -0.53 20.93
N GLU A 21 6.40 0.14 21.85
CA GLU A 21 5.78 0.98 22.85
C GLU A 21 6.47 2.33 22.92
N LYS A 22 5.71 3.35 23.32
CA LYS A 22 6.23 4.68 23.53
C LYS A 22 6.56 4.84 25.01
N LEU A 23 7.84 4.97 25.32
CA LEU A 23 8.33 5.25 26.66
C LEU A 23 8.89 6.68 26.66
N GLU A 24 8.23 7.57 27.38
CA GLU A 24 8.52 9.01 27.34
C GLU A 24 8.47 9.55 25.89
N ASP A 25 9.60 9.97 25.35
CA ASP A 25 9.74 10.48 23.98
C ASP A 25 10.36 9.47 23.01
N GLU A 26 10.77 8.29 23.47
CA GLU A 26 11.38 7.24 22.64
C GLU A 26 10.38 6.13 22.29
N ILE A 27 10.54 5.53 21.12
CA ILE A 27 9.84 4.29 20.77
C ILE A 27 10.83 3.15 20.91
N ILE A 28 10.51 2.22 21.81
CA ILE A 28 11.33 1.03 22.08
C ILE A 28 10.56 -0.23 21.68
N THR A 29 11.31 -1.32 21.51
CA THR A 29 10.74 -2.64 21.31
C THR A 29 11.22 -3.59 22.40
N ASP A 30 10.65 -4.78 22.40
CA ASP A 30 11.22 -5.91 23.15
C ASP A 30 12.61 -6.20 22.57
N ASN A 31 13.45 -6.84 23.38
CA ASN A 31 14.76 -7.22 22.94
C ASN A 31 14.68 -8.34 21.90
N ILE A 32 15.39 -8.18 20.79
CA ILE A 32 15.59 -9.22 19.79
C ILE A 32 16.50 -10.31 20.37
N ILE A 33 17.66 -9.91 20.89
CA ILE A 33 18.63 -10.78 21.57
C ILE A 33 19.30 -9.98 22.68
N HIS A 34 19.34 -10.51 23.91
CA HIS A 34 19.92 -9.84 25.09
C HIS A 34 19.34 -8.44 25.33
N ASP A 35 20.17 -7.38 25.30
CA ASP A 35 19.78 -5.97 25.51
C ASP A 35 19.68 -5.20 24.18
N LEU A 36 19.54 -5.91 23.05
CA LEU A 36 19.40 -5.31 21.73
C LEU A 36 17.92 -5.17 21.35
N TYR A 37 17.44 -3.93 21.28
CA TYR A 37 16.11 -3.57 20.76
C TYR A 37 16.22 -2.86 19.40
N ILE A 38 15.09 -2.67 18.73
CA ILE A 38 15.01 -1.90 17.48
C ILE A 38 14.81 -0.43 17.84
N PRO A 39 15.76 0.47 17.50
CA PRO A 39 15.61 1.88 17.78
C PRO A 39 14.63 2.54 16.79
N ASP A 40 14.06 3.67 17.19
CA ASP A 40 13.04 4.41 16.42
C ASP A 40 13.56 5.16 15.19
N ASN A 41 14.86 5.07 14.92
CA ASN A 41 15.54 5.64 13.76
C ASN A 41 16.06 4.57 12.78
N LEU A 42 15.74 3.30 13.00
CA LEU A 42 16.08 2.21 12.08
C LEU A 42 14.96 2.00 11.06
N TYR A 43 15.27 2.22 9.78
CA TYR A 43 14.37 1.94 8.66
C TYR A 43 14.97 0.88 7.77
N ILE A 44 14.17 -0.11 7.38
CA ILE A 44 14.59 -1.15 6.45
C ILE A 44 13.85 -0.94 5.14
N ILE A 45 14.62 -0.66 4.09
CA ILE A 45 14.12 -0.52 2.73
C ILE A 45 14.69 -1.65 1.90
N GLY A 46 13.79 -2.35 1.22
CA GLY A 46 14.10 -3.54 0.43
C GLY A 46 13.76 -3.35 -1.03
N THR A 47 14.70 -3.68 -1.92
CA THR A 47 14.42 -3.81 -3.35
C THR A 47 14.26 -5.27 -3.73
N VAL A 48 13.38 -5.50 -4.71
CA VAL A 48 12.81 -6.81 -5.00
C VAL A 48 12.54 -6.86 -6.51
N ASN A 49 13.00 -7.92 -7.17
CA ASN A 49 12.57 -8.21 -8.53
C ASN A 49 11.42 -9.20 -8.43
N MET A 50 10.28 -8.90 -9.04
CA MET A 50 9.15 -9.82 -9.09
C MET A 50 9.20 -10.55 -10.42
N ASP A 51 9.93 -11.66 -10.45
CA ASP A 51 10.01 -12.57 -11.60
C ASP A 51 9.67 -14.02 -11.16
N ASP A 52 9.49 -14.91 -12.15
CA ASP A 52 9.14 -16.33 -11.93
C ASP A 52 10.11 -17.07 -10.98
N THR A 53 11.33 -16.55 -10.79
CA THR A 53 12.36 -17.20 -9.99
C THR A 53 12.36 -16.76 -8.53
N THR A 54 11.42 -15.90 -8.13
CA THR A 54 11.38 -15.31 -6.80
C THR A 54 10.15 -15.69 -5.99
N PHE A 55 10.28 -15.68 -4.66
CA PHE A 55 9.16 -16.00 -3.78
C PHE A 55 8.22 -14.80 -3.63
N GLN A 56 6.93 -15.03 -3.80
CA GLN A 56 5.91 -14.03 -3.44
C GLN A 56 5.96 -13.70 -1.95
N PHE A 57 5.63 -12.46 -1.62
CA PHE A 57 5.54 -12.03 -0.22
C PHE A 57 4.34 -12.68 0.48
N SER A 58 4.62 -13.27 1.64
CA SER A 58 3.56 -13.71 2.53
C SER A 58 2.77 -12.51 3.08
N ARG A 59 1.51 -12.75 3.44
CA ARG A 59 0.66 -11.75 4.07
C ARG A 59 1.28 -11.16 5.35
N LYS A 60 2.01 -11.98 6.10
CA LYS A 60 2.74 -11.55 7.31
C LYS A 60 3.72 -10.41 7.00
N VAL A 61 4.39 -10.47 5.85
CA VAL A 61 5.33 -9.43 5.40
C VAL A 61 4.58 -8.21 4.87
N LEU A 62 3.59 -8.41 3.99
CA LEU A 62 2.80 -7.31 3.40
C LEU A 62 2.05 -6.49 4.46
N ASP A 63 1.55 -7.13 5.51
CA ASP A 63 0.89 -6.45 6.64
C ASP A 63 1.82 -5.51 7.42
N ARG A 64 3.14 -5.56 7.19
CA ARG A 64 4.17 -4.81 7.94
C ARG A 64 5.09 -3.97 7.06
N ALA A 65 4.87 -3.97 5.74
CA ALA A 65 5.67 -3.23 4.78
C ALA A 65 4.76 -2.41 3.87
N ASN A 66 5.19 -1.20 3.48
CA ASN A 66 4.63 -0.54 2.31
C ASN A 66 5.36 -1.09 1.08
N THR A 67 4.60 -1.37 0.03
CA THR A 67 5.17 -1.85 -1.24
C THR A 67 5.11 -0.72 -2.24
N ILE A 68 6.23 -0.46 -2.93
CA ILE A 68 6.31 0.56 -3.98
C ILE A 68 6.74 -0.18 -5.24
N GLU A 69 5.91 -0.12 -6.26
CA GLU A 69 6.17 -0.74 -7.56
C GLU A 69 6.74 0.29 -8.53
N PHE A 70 7.75 -0.12 -9.29
CA PHE A 70 8.33 0.66 -10.38
C PHE A 70 8.04 -0.06 -11.69
N SER A 71 6.89 0.21 -12.29
CA SER A 71 6.44 -0.45 -13.53
C SER A 71 6.76 0.36 -14.80
N ASP A 72 6.86 1.68 -14.68
CA ASP A 72 7.00 2.57 -15.83
C ASP A 72 8.46 2.60 -16.30
N VAL A 73 8.69 2.06 -17.50
CA VAL A 73 10.00 2.07 -18.15
C VAL A 73 10.01 3.13 -19.24
N ASP A 74 10.78 4.19 -19.04
CA ASP A 74 11.03 5.19 -20.07
C ASP A 74 12.32 4.86 -20.84
N LEU A 75 12.18 4.24 -22.00
CA LEU A 75 13.29 3.91 -22.90
C LEU A 75 13.75 5.11 -23.75
N SER A 76 13.02 6.23 -23.73
CA SER A 76 13.39 7.42 -24.52
C SER A 76 14.65 8.08 -23.99
N ASN A 77 14.98 7.86 -22.72
CA ASN A 77 16.11 8.45 -22.02
C ASN A 77 17.39 7.61 -22.19
N LEU A 78 17.79 7.36 -23.45
CA LEU A 78 18.94 6.49 -23.81
C LEU A 78 20.29 7.03 -23.29
N PHE A 79 20.41 8.35 -23.25
CA PHE A 79 21.53 9.03 -22.63
C PHE A 79 20.94 9.84 -21.49
N VAL A 80 21.01 9.30 -20.27
CA VAL A 80 20.78 10.10 -19.07
C VAL A 80 21.90 11.13 -19.04
N GLU A 81 21.70 12.27 -19.70
CA GLU A 81 22.37 13.49 -19.30
C GLU A 81 21.93 13.67 -17.86
N LEU A 82 22.78 13.26 -16.93
CA LEU A 82 22.63 13.62 -15.53
C LEU A 82 22.56 15.13 -15.56
N ASN A 83 21.34 15.68 -15.50
CA ASN A 83 21.17 17.11 -15.32
C ASN A 83 22.06 17.44 -14.13
N ASP A 84 23.04 18.32 -14.33
CA ASP A 84 23.90 18.87 -13.26
C ASP A 84 23.07 19.74 -12.27
N GLU A 85 21.74 19.52 -12.20
CA GLU A 85 20.94 19.91 -11.06
C GLU A 85 21.56 19.24 -9.84
N LYS A 86 22.40 20.00 -9.15
CA LYS A 86 22.98 19.62 -7.88
C LYS A 86 21.84 19.26 -6.95
N ILE A 87 21.64 17.96 -6.73
CA ILE A 87 20.75 17.46 -5.69
C ILE A 87 21.34 17.96 -4.38
N HIS A 88 20.66 18.93 -3.77
CA HIS A 88 21.05 19.44 -2.47
C HIS A 88 20.53 18.49 -1.39
N PRO A 89 21.39 17.92 -0.53
CA PRO A 89 20.92 17.08 0.55
C PRO A 89 20.03 17.92 1.48
N ILE A 90 18.84 17.42 1.75
CA ILE A 90 17.93 18.03 2.73
C ILE A 90 18.32 17.47 4.10
N LEU A 91 18.69 18.35 5.03
CA LEU A 91 18.97 17.95 6.40
C LEU A 91 17.63 17.73 7.12
N LEU A 92 17.28 16.46 7.36
CA LEU A 92 16.08 16.06 8.09
C LEU A 92 16.46 15.38 9.40
N ASN A 93 15.76 15.72 10.47
CA ASN A 93 15.84 15.01 11.75
C ASN A 93 14.95 13.75 11.66
N ASN A 94 15.31 12.67 12.37
CA ASN A 94 14.48 11.47 12.52
C ASN A 94 13.05 11.80 13.00
N ASP A 95 12.86 12.88 13.75
CA ASP A 95 11.53 13.36 14.17
C ASP A 95 10.56 13.59 13.00
N PHE A 96 11.07 13.80 11.78
CA PHE A 96 10.26 13.89 10.57
C PHE A 96 9.77 12.52 10.05
N LEU A 97 10.58 11.47 10.20
CA LEU A 97 10.29 10.13 9.68
C LEU A 97 9.68 9.20 10.73
N LYS A 98 9.97 9.45 12.00
CA LYS A 98 9.49 8.67 13.13
C LYS A 98 7.98 8.75 13.22
N THR A 99 7.33 7.63 13.51
CA THR A 99 5.88 7.60 13.67
C THR A 99 5.44 8.42 14.89
N THR A 100 4.43 9.27 14.72
CA THR A 100 3.82 10.02 15.83
C THR A 100 2.93 9.12 16.70
N TYR A 101 2.35 8.09 16.11
CA TYR A 101 1.33 7.24 16.73
C TYR A 101 1.73 5.77 16.70
N LEU A 102 1.37 5.05 17.77
CA LEU A 102 1.45 3.60 17.80
C LEU A 102 0.05 2.97 17.82
N LYS A 103 -0.94 3.66 18.40
CA LYS A 103 -2.33 3.22 18.50
C LYS A 103 -3.27 4.32 18.04
N ALA A 104 -4.43 3.93 17.49
CA ALA A 104 -5.45 4.88 17.06
C ALA A 104 -5.97 5.79 18.21
N THR A 105 -5.82 5.36 19.46
CA THR A 105 -6.14 6.16 20.66
C THR A 105 -5.23 7.36 20.85
N ASP A 106 -4.01 7.29 20.30
CA ASP A 106 -2.96 8.31 20.47
C ASP A 106 -3.20 9.53 19.56
N ILE A 107 -4.15 9.42 18.63
CA ILE A 107 -4.52 10.50 17.70
C ILE A 107 -5.09 11.69 18.48
N GLU A 108 -4.52 12.88 18.23
CA GLU A 108 -4.94 14.13 18.86
C GLU A 108 -6.40 14.43 18.51
N GLU A 109 -7.14 15.02 19.47
CA GLU A 109 -8.58 15.22 19.36
C GLU A 109 -9.00 15.95 18.08
N LYS A 110 -8.22 16.96 17.66
CA LYS A 110 -8.45 17.75 16.44
C LYS A 110 -8.44 16.94 15.14
N TYR A 111 -7.80 15.77 15.11
CA TYR A 111 -7.75 14.89 13.94
C TYR A 111 -8.70 13.69 14.02
N ARG A 112 -9.41 13.49 15.14
CA ARG A 112 -10.25 12.29 15.34
C ARG A 112 -11.43 12.22 14.38
N ASP A 113 -12.06 13.36 14.06
CA ASP A 113 -13.17 13.38 13.10
C ASP A 113 -12.70 13.08 11.68
N TYR A 114 -11.54 13.59 11.29
CA TYR A 114 -10.89 13.24 10.04
C TYR A 114 -10.54 11.74 9.99
N ALA A 115 -9.93 11.21 11.05
CA ALA A 115 -9.60 9.78 11.17
C ALA A 115 -10.85 8.89 11.06
N ARG A 116 -11.98 9.29 11.65
CA ARG A 116 -13.27 8.57 11.50
C ARG A 116 -13.74 8.56 10.05
N GLY A 117 -13.62 9.69 9.34
CA GLY A 117 -13.94 9.80 7.91
C GLY A 117 -13.12 8.82 7.05
N ILE A 118 -11.80 8.78 7.25
CA ILE A 118 -10.92 7.84 6.57
C ILE A 118 -11.23 6.39 6.97
N ASN A 119 -11.44 6.12 8.26
CA ASN A 119 -11.76 4.78 8.73
C ASN A 119 -13.06 4.24 8.10
N ASN A 120 -14.05 5.08 7.86
CA ASN A 120 -15.26 4.67 7.14
C ASN A 120 -14.96 4.23 5.70
N LYS A 121 -14.03 4.90 4.99
CA LYS A 121 -13.56 4.45 3.66
C LYS A 121 -12.84 3.09 3.78
N ILE A 122 -11.97 2.93 4.78
CA ILE A 122 -11.24 1.67 5.04
C ILE A 122 -12.22 0.52 5.32
N ILE A 123 -13.27 0.74 6.12
CA ILE A 123 -14.29 -0.27 6.41
C ILE A 123 -15.02 -0.70 5.13
N LYS A 124 -15.38 0.25 4.26
CA LYS A 124 -16.01 -0.07 2.96
C LYS A 124 -15.10 -0.95 2.11
N LEU A 125 -13.82 -0.59 1.96
CA LEU A 125 -12.82 -1.41 1.26
C LEU A 125 -12.70 -2.80 1.88
N ASN A 126 -12.58 -2.89 3.20
CA ASN A 126 -12.39 -4.17 3.88
C ASN A 126 -13.62 -5.09 3.75
N ASN A 127 -14.82 -4.52 3.68
CA ASN A 127 -16.05 -5.29 3.42
C ASN A 127 -16.09 -5.89 2.02
N ILE A 128 -15.55 -5.21 1.01
CA ILE A 128 -15.38 -5.76 -0.35
C ILE A 128 -14.41 -6.95 -0.28
N LEU A 129 -13.23 -6.75 0.32
CA LEU A 129 -12.21 -7.80 0.44
C LEU A 129 -12.67 -9.05 1.22
N LYS A 130 -13.58 -8.86 2.19
CA LYS A 130 -14.11 -9.94 3.02
C LYS A 130 -14.83 -11.02 2.22
N LYS A 131 -15.37 -10.69 1.04
CA LYS A 131 -16.11 -11.61 0.17
C LYS A 131 -15.27 -12.81 -0.31
N SER A 132 -13.95 -12.62 -0.44
CA SER A 132 -13.00 -13.68 -0.83
C SER A 132 -11.93 -13.94 0.22
N GLN A 133 -12.25 -13.67 1.49
CA GLN A 133 -11.35 -13.92 2.63
C GLN A 133 -10.02 -13.14 2.58
N LYS A 134 -9.98 -12.00 1.86
CA LYS A 134 -8.79 -11.13 1.75
C LYS A 134 -8.83 -9.95 2.72
N GLN A 135 -9.77 -9.90 3.67
CA GLN A 135 -9.93 -8.82 4.65
C GLN A 135 -8.72 -8.70 5.59
N PHE A 136 -8.26 -7.47 5.86
CA PHE A 136 -7.16 -7.18 6.77
C PHE A 136 -7.67 -6.81 8.18
N ALA A 137 -6.74 -6.84 9.14
CA ALA A 137 -7.00 -6.56 10.55
C ALA A 137 -6.63 -5.12 10.93
N TYR A 138 -6.72 -4.82 12.23
CA TYR A 138 -6.53 -3.47 12.79
C TYR A 138 -5.18 -2.82 12.44
N ARG A 139 -4.12 -3.62 12.25
CA ARG A 139 -2.79 -3.09 11.90
C ARG A 139 -2.78 -2.33 10.59
N VAL A 140 -3.24 -2.96 9.52
CA VAL A 140 -3.28 -2.34 8.18
C VAL A 140 -4.20 -1.11 8.20
N ARG A 141 -5.33 -1.18 8.94
CA ARG A 141 -6.19 -0.02 9.16
C ARG A 141 -5.42 1.13 9.81
N ASP A 142 -4.71 0.88 10.90
CA ASP A 142 -4.01 1.90 11.67
C ASP A 142 -2.87 2.52 10.86
N GLU A 143 -2.12 1.72 10.09
CA GLU A 143 -1.09 2.22 9.19
C GLU A 143 -1.63 3.16 8.11
N ILE A 144 -2.75 2.78 7.45
CA ILE A 144 -3.41 3.67 6.48
C ILE A 144 -3.91 4.95 7.16
N LEU A 145 -4.47 4.85 8.37
CA LEU A 145 -4.92 6.03 9.12
C LEU A 145 -3.77 6.97 9.46
N PHE A 146 -2.67 6.44 10.00
CA PHE A 146 -1.51 7.24 10.36
C PHE A 146 -0.90 7.90 9.13
N TYR A 147 -0.77 7.17 8.01
CA TYR A 147 -0.33 7.75 6.75
C TYR A 147 -1.19 8.95 6.32
N MET A 148 -2.51 8.80 6.37
CA MET A 148 -3.44 9.86 5.97
C MET A 148 -3.41 11.07 6.91
N ILE A 149 -3.19 10.87 8.21
CA ILE A 149 -3.09 11.94 9.19
C ILE A 149 -1.76 12.68 9.04
N GLU A 150 -0.64 11.95 8.89
CA GLU A 150 0.67 12.56 8.67
C GLU A 150 0.71 13.34 7.35
N ASN A 151 0.10 12.81 6.28
CA ASN A 151 -0.07 13.58 5.05
C ASN A 151 -0.89 14.87 5.28
N LYS A 152 -1.95 14.81 6.08
CA LYS A 152 -2.78 15.99 6.39
C LYS A 152 -2.01 17.05 7.19
N LYS A 153 -1.13 16.60 8.10
CA LYS A 153 -0.26 17.46 8.93
C LYS A 153 0.82 18.13 8.09
N ALA A 154 1.53 17.34 7.28
CA ALA A 154 2.68 17.79 6.52
C ALA A 154 2.32 18.40 5.15
N GLN A 155 1.08 18.20 4.68
CA GLN A 155 0.57 18.70 3.39
C GLN A 155 1.44 18.30 2.19
N LEU A 156 1.90 17.04 2.18
CA LEU A 156 2.84 16.55 1.16
C LEU A 156 2.15 16.19 -0.16
N LEU A 157 0.94 15.63 -0.09
CA LEU A 157 0.15 15.16 -1.23
C LEU A 157 -1.30 15.62 -1.10
N ASP A 158 -2.00 15.69 -2.24
CA ASP A 158 -3.47 15.80 -2.23
C ASP A 158 -4.09 14.61 -1.45
N GLU A 159 -5.21 14.85 -0.78
CA GLU A 159 -5.85 13.85 0.06
C GLU A 159 -6.31 12.62 -0.73
N ASN A 160 -6.82 12.81 -1.95
CA ASN A 160 -7.23 11.67 -2.78
C ASN A 160 -6.01 10.92 -3.30
N GLU A 161 -4.96 11.64 -3.71
CA GLU A 161 -3.71 11.02 -4.15
C GLU A 161 -3.03 10.21 -3.04
N ALA A 162 -3.00 10.73 -1.81
CA ALA A 162 -2.46 10.03 -0.65
C ALA A 162 -3.24 8.72 -0.37
N PHE A 163 -4.57 8.77 -0.45
CA PHE A 163 -5.40 7.58 -0.25
C PHE A 163 -5.27 6.58 -1.43
N ASP A 164 -5.11 7.08 -2.66
CA ASP A 164 -4.82 6.28 -3.86
C ASP A 164 -3.54 5.46 -3.67
N TYR A 165 -2.47 6.09 -3.18
CA TYR A 165 -1.24 5.37 -2.82
C TYR A 165 -1.48 4.31 -1.76
N GLN A 166 -2.27 4.58 -0.72
CA GLN A 166 -2.54 3.56 0.30
C GLN A 166 -3.29 2.35 -0.26
N ILE A 167 -4.21 2.55 -1.20
CA ILE A 167 -4.86 1.44 -1.90
C ILE A 167 -3.80 0.63 -2.69
N MET A 168 -2.95 1.30 -3.47
CA MET A 168 -1.90 0.62 -4.24
C MET A 168 -0.87 -0.11 -3.38
N GLN A 169 -0.41 0.51 -2.30
CA GLN A 169 0.74 0.03 -1.52
C GLN A 169 0.37 -0.99 -0.45
N LYS A 170 -0.88 -0.97 0.06
CA LYS A 170 -1.35 -1.81 1.17
C LYS A 170 -2.50 -2.74 0.82
N ILE A 171 -3.39 -2.35 -0.10
CA ILE A 171 -4.61 -3.10 -0.37
C ILE A 171 -4.41 -4.06 -1.54
N LEU A 172 -4.05 -3.54 -2.72
CA LEU A 172 -3.92 -4.33 -3.95
C LEU A 172 -2.86 -5.45 -3.86
N PRO A 173 -1.69 -5.29 -3.19
CA PRO A 173 -0.67 -6.33 -3.11
C PRO A 173 -1.13 -7.60 -2.39
N ALA A 174 -2.15 -7.48 -1.53
CA ALA A 174 -2.75 -8.61 -0.82
C ALA A 174 -3.76 -9.40 -1.68
N ILE A 175 -4.13 -8.90 -2.86
CA ILE A 175 -5.10 -9.51 -3.76
C ILE A 175 -4.36 -10.33 -4.80
N ASN A 176 -4.50 -11.65 -4.69
CA ASN A 176 -3.95 -12.63 -5.62
C ASN A 176 -4.82 -13.89 -5.62
N GLY A 177 -4.78 -14.62 -6.73
CA GLY A 177 -5.52 -15.87 -6.89
C GLY A 177 -6.13 -16.03 -8.28
N SER A 178 -6.61 -17.24 -8.56
CA SER A 178 -7.29 -17.61 -9.81
C SER A 178 -8.81 -17.78 -9.61
N GLU A 179 -9.32 -17.56 -8.40
CA GLU A 179 -10.75 -17.74 -8.13
C GLU A 179 -11.57 -16.61 -8.78
N THR A 180 -12.75 -16.95 -9.31
CA THR A 180 -13.71 -15.98 -9.87
C THR A 180 -14.11 -14.90 -8.85
N SER A 181 -14.12 -15.25 -7.56
CA SER A 181 -14.38 -14.31 -6.48
C SER A 181 -13.30 -13.21 -6.35
N ILE A 182 -12.08 -13.43 -6.86
CA ILE A 182 -11.03 -12.39 -6.92
C ILE A 182 -11.34 -11.38 -8.02
N ARG A 183 -11.77 -11.85 -9.20
CA ARG A 183 -12.24 -10.98 -10.28
C ARG A 183 -13.40 -10.10 -9.79
N ASP A 184 -14.39 -10.69 -9.12
CA ASP A 184 -15.56 -9.95 -8.65
C ASP A 184 -15.17 -8.88 -7.61
N ILE A 185 -14.21 -9.17 -6.72
CA ILE A 185 -13.62 -8.17 -5.82
C ILE A 185 -12.96 -7.03 -6.58
N LEU A 186 -12.18 -7.33 -7.62
CA LEU A 186 -11.51 -6.28 -8.40
C LEU A 186 -12.52 -5.37 -9.12
N ILE A 187 -13.60 -5.93 -9.65
CA ILE A 187 -14.72 -5.16 -10.23
C ILE A 187 -15.34 -4.25 -9.16
N GLU A 188 -15.64 -4.77 -7.97
CA GLU A 188 -16.19 -3.97 -6.87
C GLU A 188 -15.22 -2.88 -6.37
N LEU A 189 -13.92 -3.17 -6.31
CA LEU A 189 -12.90 -2.19 -5.95
C LEU A 189 -12.77 -1.10 -7.01
N PHE A 190 -12.85 -1.45 -8.29
CA PHE A 190 -12.87 -0.48 -9.37
C PHE A 190 -14.07 0.47 -9.24
N ASN A 191 -15.25 -0.08 -8.96
CA ASN A 191 -16.47 0.71 -8.74
C ASN A 191 -16.35 1.60 -7.50
N PHE A 192 -15.74 1.11 -6.41
CA PHE A 192 -15.44 1.93 -5.24
C PHE A 192 -14.50 3.09 -5.57
N VAL A 193 -13.48 2.83 -6.39
CA VAL A 193 -12.46 3.81 -6.76
C VAL A 193 -13.00 4.88 -7.71
N CYS A 194 -13.87 4.48 -8.64
CA CYS A 194 -14.42 5.39 -9.64
C CYS A 194 -15.65 6.16 -9.16
N GLU A 195 -16.32 5.69 -8.08
CA GLU A 195 -17.55 6.22 -7.46
C GLU A 195 -18.75 6.41 -8.42
N ASP A 196 -18.59 7.25 -9.44
CA ASP A 196 -19.59 7.68 -10.42
C ASP A 196 -19.76 6.69 -11.60
N TYR A 197 -19.00 5.59 -11.61
CA TYR A 197 -19.05 4.60 -12.67
C TYR A 197 -19.03 3.19 -12.11
N VAL A 198 -19.97 2.38 -12.61
CA VAL A 198 -20.17 1.00 -12.21
C VAL A 198 -20.02 0.12 -13.44
N ILE A 199 -19.03 -0.77 -13.39
CA ILE A 199 -18.94 -1.91 -14.28
C ILE A 199 -19.55 -3.14 -13.60
N ASP A 200 -20.21 -3.98 -14.39
CA ASP A 200 -20.70 -5.29 -13.98
C ASP A 200 -19.85 -6.37 -14.68
N SER A 201 -20.06 -7.63 -14.29
CA SER A 201 -19.38 -8.85 -14.71
C SER A 201 -19.62 -9.25 -16.18
N ASP A 202 -20.04 -8.32 -17.04
CA ASP A 202 -20.33 -8.51 -18.46
C ASP A 202 -19.07 -8.84 -19.27
N VAL A 203 -19.20 -9.50 -20.42
CA VAL A 203 -18.05 -9.92 -21.27
C VAL A 203 -17.04 -8.78 -21.57
N ASP A 204 -17.48 -7.52 -21.62
CA ASP A 204 -16.66 -6.37 -22.01
C ASP A 204 -16.28 -5.43 -20.85
N TYR A 205 -16.30 -5.89 -19.59
CA TYR A 205 -16.04 -5.02 -18.42
C TYR A 205 -14.67 -4.31 -18.47
N ILE A 206 -13.64 -4.94 -19.05
CA ILE A 206 -12.31 -4.34 -19.20
C ILE A 206 -12.34 -3.18 -20.19
N GLU A 207 -12.90 -3.38 -21.39
CA GLU A 207 -12.97 -2.33 -22.41
C GLU A 207 -13.80 -1.14 -21.92
N LYS A 208 -14.90 -1.42 -21.21
CA LYS A 208 -15.74 -0.40 -20.55
C LYS A 208 -14.94 0.41 -19.52
N ALA A 209 -14.18 -0.27 -18.66
CA ALA A 209 -13.33 0.37 -17.66
C ALA A 209 -12.23 1.24 -18.29
N GLU A 210 -11.52 0.74 -19.31
CA GLU A 210 -10.48 1.49 -20.02
C GLU A 210 -11.03 2.72 -20.73
N LYS A 211 -12.18 2.56 -21.40
CA LYS A 211 -12.87 3.67 -22.04
C LYS A 211 -13.23 4.75 -21.02
N TYR A 212 -13.75 4.35 -19.86
CA TYR A 212 -14.05 5.29 -18.78
C TYR A 212 -12.81 6.05 -18.29
N LEU A 213 -11.67 5.37 -18.07
CA LEU A 213 -10.41 6.02 -17.64
C LEU A 213 -9.80 6.95 -18.69
N ARG A 214 -10.02 6.65 -19.98
CA ARG A 214 -9.56 7.50 -21.09
C ARG A 214 -10.43 8.73 -21.27
N ASP A 215 -11.75 8.56 -21.16
CA ASP A 215 -12.71 9.62 -21.45
C ASP A 215 -12.90 10.57 -20.24
N ASN A 216 -12.55 10.14 -19.02
CA ASN A 216 -12.64 10.94 -17.80
C ASN A 216 -11.27 11.27 -17.22
N ASN A 217 -11.00 12.57 -17.08
CA ASN A 217 -9.76 13.06 -16.47
C ASN A 217 -9.85 13.25 -14.95
N ASN A 218 -11.06 13.38 -14.38
CA ASN A 218 -11.25 13.72 -12.97
C ASN A 218 -11.59 12.49 -12.10
N ILE A 219 -10.74 11.47 -12.14
CA ILE A 219 -10.92 10.24 -11.37
C ILE A 219 -10.11 10.34 -10.09
N LYS A 220 -10.77 10.21 -8.94
CA LYS A 220 -10.17 10.43 -7.62
C LYS A 220 -8.95 9.56 -7.34
N TYR A 221 -9.04 8.25 -7.61
CA TYR A 221 -7.96 7.29 -7.35
C TYR A 221 -7.50 6.62 -8.66
N ARG A 222 -7.01 7.44 -9.58
CA ARG A 222 -6.67 7.02 -10.96
C ARG A 222 -5.60 5.93 -10.99
N LYS A 223 -4.60 5.96 -10.10
CA LYS A 223 -3.49 4.98 -10.13
C LYS A 223 -3.99 3.60 -9.71
N SER A 224 -4.80 3.53 -8.66
CA SER A 224 -5.49 2.31 -8.26
C SER A 224 -6.42 1.80 -9.36
N ALA A 225 -7.18 2.68 -10.01
CA ALA A 225 -8.07 2.28 -11.11
C ALA A 225 -7.31 1.62 -12.26
N ASN A 226 -6.21 2.25 -12.72
CA ASN A 226 -5.33 1.69 -13.73
C ASN A 226 -4.77 0.32 -13.31
N LYS A 227 -4.29 0.22 -12.07
CA LYS A 227 -3.71 -1.03 -11.55
C LYS A 227 -4.75 -2.13 -11.44
N ILE A 228 -5.98 -1.82 -11.03
CA ILE A 228 -7.08 -2.79 -10.97
C ILE A 228 -7.42 -3.33 -12.37
N ILE A 229 -7.49 -2.47 -13.39
CA ILE A 229 -7.69 -2.92 -14.78
C ILE A 229 -6.54 -3.84 -15.21
N TYR A 230 -5.31 -3.47 -14.90
CA TYR A 230 -4.14 -4.30 -15.19
C TYR A 230 -4.26 -5.70 -14.56
N MET A 231 -4.62 -5.77 -13.27
CA MET A 231 -4.86 -7.02 -12.56
C MET A 231 -6.02 -7.83 -13.16
N LEU A 232 -7.10 -7.17 -13.60
CA LEU A 232 -8.22 -7.81 -14.30
C LEU A 232 -7.81 -8.40 -15.66
N LYS A 233 -6.90 -7.74 -16.39
CA LYS A 233 -6.33 -8.30 -17.63
C LYS A 233 -5.52 -9.56 -17.36
N GLY A 234 -4.71 -9.58 -16.30
CA GLY A 234 -3.99 -10.79 -15.89
C GLY A 234 -4.94 -11.96 -15.61
N TYR A 235 -6.09 -11.70 -14.97
CA TYR A 235 -7.12 -12.72 -14.78
C TYR A 235 -7.65 -13.28 -16.12
N VAL A 236 -7.95 -12.41 -17.09
CA VAL A 236 -8.54 -12.83 -18.37
C VAL A 236 -7.52 -13.55 -19.27
N ASN A 237 -6.28 -13.05 -19.32
CA ASN A 237 -5.24 -13.55 -20.20
C ASN A 237 -4.56 -14.80 -19.63
N ASP A 238 -4.22 -14.78 -18.34
CA ASP A 238 -3.37 -15.78 -17.71
C ASP A 238 -4.14 -16.68 -16.72
N GLY A 239 -5.41 -16.36 -16.45
CA GLY A 239 -6.24 -17.10 -15.48
C GLY A 239 -5.86 -16.85 -14.02
N TYR A 240 -4.98 -15.87 -13.75
CA TYR A 240 -4.46 -15.59 -12.41
C TYR A 240 -4.30 -14.08 -12.19
N VAL A 241 -4.79 -13.60 -11.05
CA VAL A 241 -4.55 -12.23 -10.60
C VAL A 241 -3.28 -12.18 -9.77
N SER A 242 -2.39 -11.26 -10.15
CA SER A 242 -1.24 -10.86 -9.35
C SER A 242 -1.16 -9.34 -9.34
N TYR A 243 -0.75 -8.76 -8.21
CA TYR A 243 -0.36 -7.35 -8.18
C TYR A 243 0.96 -7.12 -8.92
N TRP A 244 1.79 -8.14 -9.05
CA TRP A 244 3.18 -8.01 -9.53
C TRP A 244 3.35 -8.31 -11.02
N TYR A 245 2.34 -8.91 -11.64
CA TYR A 245 2.36 -9.34 -13.04
C TYR A 245 1.26 -8.67 -13.81
#